data_AF-A0A7J7SJ75-F1
#
_entry.id   AF-A0A7J7SJ75-F1
#
_cell.length_a   1.000
_cell.length_b   1.000
_cell.length_c   1.000
_cell.angle_alpha   90.00
_cell.angle_beta   90.00
_cell.angle_gamma   90.00
#
_symmetry.space_group_name_H-M   'P 1'
#
loop_
_entity.id
_entity.type
_entity.pdbx_description
1 polymer ?
#
loop_
_entity_poly.entity_id
_entity_poly.type
_entity_poly.pdbx_seq_one_letter_code
_entity_poly.pdbx_strand_id
1 'polypeptide(L)'
;MLWLEPSSGLGGHRPGLLPVLLAVLGMAWAEMQPLQLQEEQAPMPGALSRKESFLLLSLHDRLRSQVQPPAANMQRMDWSESLARQAQARAALCGAPAPSLASTRWATPQVGWNVQLLPTGSASFFHVVGLWFAEGQWYNHAAAECAHNATCTHYTQFIHLLYHV
;
A
#
# COMPACT_ATOMS: atom_id res chain seq x y z
N MET A 1 52.69 -65.68 -18.43
CA MET A 1 51.55 -64.88 -18.95
C MET A 1 52.05 -63.44 -19.00
N LEU A 2 52.15 -62.67 -20.09
CA LEU A 2 51.63 -62.66 -21.47
C LEU A 2 52.69 -61.89 -22.32
N TRP A 3 53.13 -62.30 -23.52
CA TRP A 3 52.54 -62.11 -24.87
C TRP A 3 52.14 -60.67 -25.27
N LEU A 4 53.10 -60.02 -25.98
CA LEU A 4 53.10 -59.12 -27.16
C LEU A 4 51.87 -58.24 -27.57
N GLU A 5 52.13 -56.91 -27.65
CA GLU A 5 51.90 -55.85 -28.69
C GLU A 5 50.86 -56.07 -29.83
N PRO A 6 50.30 -55.06 -30.60
CA PRO A 6 50.77 -53.67 -30.84
C PRO A 6 49.65 -52.58 -31.03
N SER A 7 50.07 -51.42 -31.55
CA SER A 7 49.42 -50.13 -31.80
C SER A 7 48.25 -50.06 -32.83
N SER A 8 47.46 -48.97 -32.75
CA SER A 8 46.93 -48.10 -33.85
C SER A 8 45.41 -47.81 -33.76
N GLY A 9 45.02 -46.53 -33.91
CA GLY A 9 43.61 -46.18 -34.17
C GLY A 9 43.28 -44.69 -34.02
N LEU A 10 43.56 -43.89 -35.05
CA LEU A 10 42.89 -42.61 -35.29
C LEU A 10 41.38 -42.88 -35.48
N GLY A 11 40.52 -42.22 -34.71
CA GLY A 11 39.06 -42.35 -34.85
C GLY A 11 38.34 -41.09 -34.42
N GLY A 12 38.06 -40.20 -35.37
CA GLY A 12 37.34 -38.95 -35.15
C GLY A 12 35.93 -39.19 -34.60
N HIS A 13 35.60 -38.53 -33.49
CA HIS A 13 34.23 -38.43 -33.00
C HIS A 13 33.58 -37.17 -33.57
N ARG A 14 32.71 -37.37 -34.56
CA ARG A 14 31.74 -36.39 -35.03
C ARG A 14 30.75 -36.14 -33.89
N PRO A 15 30.58 -34.91 -33.37
CA PRO A 15 29.54 -34.66 -32.37
C PRO A 15 28.19 -34.97 -33.01
N GLY A 16 27.45 -35.91 -32.42
CA GLY A 16 26.10 -36.24 -32.84
C GLY A 16 25.20 -35.01 -32.81
N LEU A 17 24.16 -34.98 -33.63
CA LEU A 17 23.20 -33.88 -33.77
C LEU A 17 22.22 -33.74 -32.58
N LEU A 18 22.43 -34.49 -31.49
CA LEU A 18 21.57 -34.54 -30.31
C LEU A 18 21.79 -33.44 -29.24
N PRO A 19 22.99 -32.88 -28.99
CA PRO A 19 23.15 -31.78 -28.04
C PRO A 19 22.71 -30.43 -28.63
N VAL A 20 22.67 -30.30 -29.96
CA VAL A 20 22.23 -29.07 -30.65
C VAL A 20 20.71 -28.88 -30.50
N LEU A 21 19.93 -29.96 -30.47
CA LEU A 21 18.47 -29.90 -30.32
C LEU A 21 18.01 -29.48 -28.91
N LEU A 22 18.80 -29.77 -27.86
CA LEU A 22 18.49 -29.33 -26.50
C LEU A 22 18.84 -27.85 -26.24
N ALA A 23 19.81 -27.29 -26.97
CA ALA A 23 20.12 -25.86 -26.90
C ALA A 23 19.05 -24.99 -27.58
N VAL A 24 18.36 -25.51 -28.61
CA VAL A 24 17.30 -24.76 -29.31
C VAL A 24 15.97 -24.79 -28.53
N LEU A 25 15.68 -25.84 -27.75
CA LEU A 25 14.49 -25.86 -26.88
C LEU A 25 14.60 -24.93 -25.66
N GLY A 26 15.81 -24.67 -25.16
CA GLY A 26 16.04 -23.79 -24.00
C GLY A 26 15.99 -22.28 -24.31
N MET A 27 16.15 -21.91 -25.59
CA MET A 27 16.21 -20.51 -26.04
C MET A 27 14.83 -19.93 -26.43
N ALA A 28 13.74 -20.65 -26.16
CA ALA A 28 12.37 -20.15 -26.37
C ALA A 28 11.64 -19.76 -25.08
N TRP A 29 12.25 -19.99 -23.89
CA TRP A 29 11.60 -19.72 -22.61
C TRP A 29 12.12 -18.45 -21.90
N ALA A 30 13.29 -17.94 -22.29
CA ALA A 30 13.94 -16.86 -21.55
C ALA A 30 13.59 -15.43 -22.03
N GLU A 31 12.94 -15.27 -23.18
CA GLU A 31 12.70 -13.95 -23.80
C GLU A 31 11.20 -13.70 -24.02
N MET A 32 10.40 -14.05 -23.03
CA MET A 32 9.01 -13.58 -22.92
C MET A 32 8.67 -13.40 -21.44
N GLN A 33 9.49 -12.62 -20.73
CA GLN A 33 8.90 -11.84 -19.65
C GLN A 33 7.87 -10.96 -20.33
N PRO A 34 6.56 -11.14 -20.05
CA PRO A 34 5.63 -10.11 -20.42
C PRO A 34 6.19 -8.85 -19.78
N LEU A 35 6.42 -7.81 -20.60
CA LEU A 35 6.24 -6.44 -20.15
C LEU A 35 5.03 -6.52 -19.23
N GLN A 36 5.28 -6.39 -17.92
CA GLN A 36 4.26 -6.28 -16.91
C GLN A 36 3.48 -5.04 -17.34
N LEU A 37 2.52 -5.27 -18.22
CA LEU A 37 1.50 -4.35 -18.61
C LEU A 37 0.89 -4.06 -17.25
N GLN A 38 1.21 -2.86 -16.76
CA GLN A 38 0.60 -2.19 -15.63
C GLN A 38 -0.73 -2.88 -15.40
N GLU A 39 -0.79 -3.71 -14.36
CA GLU A 39 -2.04 -4.35 -13.99
C GLU A 39 -2.91 -3.15 -13.63
N GLU A 40 -3.74 -2.72 -14.57
CA GLU A 40 -4.82 -1.81 -14.29
C GLU A 40 -5.83 -2.69 -13.56
N GLN A 41 -5.51 -3.01 -12.30
CA GLN A 41 -6.42 -3.72 -11.42
C GLN A 41 -7.74 -2.95 -11.48
N ALA A 42 -8.79 -3.64 -11.90
CA ALA A 42 -10.14 -3.11 -11.88
C ALA A 42 -10.40 -2.50 -10.49
N PRO A 43 -11.05 -1.32 -10.40
CA PRO A 43 -11.34 -0.69 -9.12
C PRO A 43 -12.03 -1.68 -8.18
N MET A 44 -11.45 -1.91 -7.01
CA MET A 44 -12.07 -2.77 -5.99
C MET A 44 -13.47 -2.22 -5.68
N PRO A 45 -14.51 -3.07 -5.54
CA PRO A 45 -15.85 -2.59 -5.20
C PRO A 45 -15.82 -1.71 -3.94
N GLY A 46 -16.29 -0.47 -4.08
CA GLY A 46 -16.32 0.54 -3.02
C GLY A 46 -15.04 1.35 -2.84
N ALA A 47 -13.99 1.13 -3.64
CA ALA A 47 -12.82 2.00 -3.65
C ALA A 47 -13.15 3.39 -4.21
N LEU A 48 -12.46 4.41 -3.70
CA LEU A 48 -12.59 5.78 -4.20
C LEU A 48 -12.07 5.88 -5.64
N SER A 49 -12.79 6.64 -6.47
CA SER A 49 -12.30 7.04 -7.78
C SER A 49 -11.12 8.01 -7.65
N ARG A 50 -10.31 8.16 -8.70
CA ARG A 50 -9.20 9.14 -8.74
C ARG A 50 -9.66 10.56 -8.37
N LYS A 51 -10.86 10.96 -8.81
CA LYS A 51 -11.45 12.26 -8.48
C LYS A 51 -11.76 12.35 -6.99
N GLU A 52 -12.35 11.31 -6.40
CA GLU A 52 -12.66 11.27 -4.97
C GLU A 52 -11.40 11.25 -4.10
N SER A 53 -10.39 10.45 -4.48
CA SER A 53 -9.07 10.44 -3.82
C SER A 53 -8.43 11.82 -3.81
N PHE A 54 -8.43 12.51 -4.95
CA PHE A 54 -7.93 13.89 -5.04
C PHE A 54 -8.71 14.86 -4.15
N LEU A 55 -10.03 14.74 -4.11
CA LEU A 55 -10.89 15.59 -3.28
C LEU A 55 -10.69 15.31 -1.79
N LEU A 56 -10.52 14.05 -1.40
CA LEU A 56 -10.22 13.65 -0.02
C LEU A 56 -8.88 14.23 0.42
N LEU A 57 -7.82 14.03 -0.37
CA LEU A 57 -6.50 14.59 -0.09
C LEU A 57 -6.55 16.13 0.02
N SER A 58 -7.19 16.79 -0.95
CA SER A 58 -7.30 18.26 -0.97
C SER A 58 -8.07 18.79 0.25
N LEU A 59 -9.09 18.07 0.70
CA LEU A 59 -9.84 18.41 1.91
C LEU A 59 -8.96 18.28 3.16
N HIS A 60 -8.20 17.19 3.29
CA HIS A 60 -7.25 17.00 4.39
C HIS A 60 -6.22 18.14 4.44
N ASP A 61 -5.55 18.44 3.33
CA ASP A 61 -4.57 19.53 3.24
C ASP A 61 -5.19 20.89 3.60
N ARG A 62 -6.39 21.18 3.07
CA ARG A 62 -7.11 22.44 3.36
C ARG A 62 -7.45 22.59 4.84
N LEU A 63 -7.86 21.52 5.51
CA LEU A 63 -8.20 21.55 6.93
C LEU A 63 -6.94 21.66 7.79
N ARG A 64 -5.87 20.94 7.42
CA ARG A 64 -4.54 21.04 8.07
C ARG A 64 -3.97 22.46 8.03
N SER A 65 -4.21 23.20 6.93
CA SER A 65 -3.79 24.60 6.83
C SER A 65 -4.64 25.57 7.66
N GLN A 66 -5.76 25.11 8.26
CA GLN A 66 -6.69 25.91 9.05
C GLN A 66 -6.64 25.59 10.56
N VAL A 67 -5.72 24.71 10.96
CA VAL A 67 -5.51 24.37 12.38
C VAL A 67 -5.13 25.63 13.16
N GLN A 68 -5.72 25.78 14.34
CA GLN A 68 -5.47 26.91 15.24
C GLN A 68 -5.06 26.37 16.63
N PRO A 69 -3.89 26.77 17.18
CA PRO A 69 -2.94 27.73 16.64
C PRO A 69 -2.24 27.23 15.37
N PRO A 70 -1.72 28.12 14.50
CA PRO A 70 -1.11 27.73 13.25
C PRO A 70 0.12 26.87 13.51
N ALA A 71 0.22 25.74 12.82
CA ALA A 71 1.35 24.85 12.94
C ALA A 71 2.55 25.38 12.14
N ALA A 72 3.71 25.47 12.79
CA ALA A 72 4.93 26.00 12.17
C ALA A 72 5.53 25.06 11.09
N ASN A 73 5.23 23.76 11.17
CA ASN A 73 5.84 22.72 10.34
C ASN A 73 4.81 21.73 9.78
N MET A 74 3.57 22.19 9.54
CA MET A 74 2.53 21.34 8.96
C MET A 74 2.93 20.91 7.54
N GLN A 75 3.02 19.60 7.33
CA GLN A 75 3.39 19.04 6.04
C GLN A 75 2.16 18.81 5.16
N ARG A 76 2.35 19.04 3.87
CA ARG A 76 1.40 18.66 2.84
C ARG A 76 1.38 17.13 2.72
N MET A 77 0.20 16.56 2.57
CA MET A 77 0.04 15.13 2.43
C MET A 77 0.14 14.71 0.95
N ASP A 78 0.65 13.51 0.72
CA ASP A 78 0.63 12.85 -0.58
C ASP A 78 -0.27 11.61 -0.53
N TRP A 79 -1.02 11.37 -1.61
CA TRP A 79 -1.86 10.17 -1.71
C TRP A 79 -1.01 8.90 -1.75
N SER A 80 -1.38 7.89 -0.97
CA SER A 80 -0.75 6.58 -1.00
C SER A 80 -1.73 5.49 -1.41
N GLU A 81 -1.52 4.94 -2.62
CA GLU A 81 -2.31 3.79 -3.10
C GLU A 81 -2.20 2.56 -2.18
N SER A 82 -1.07 2.40 -1.48
CA SER A 82 -0.90 1.32 -0.52
C SER A 82 -1.74 1.53 0.74
N LEU A 83 -1.87 2.77 1.22
CA LEU A 83 -2.74 3.08 2.35
C LEU A 83 -4.21 2.98 1.95
N ALA A 84 -4.58 3.46 0.76
CA ALA A 84 -5.92 3.34 0.22
C ALA A 84 -6.40 1.88 0.12
N ARG A 85 -5.54 0.97 -0.36
CA ARG A 85 -5.85 -0.48 -0.39
C ARG A 85 -6.03 -1.07 1.01
N GLN A 86 -5.19 -0.68 1.96
CA GLN A 86 -5.33 -1.14 3.35
C GLN A 86 -6.61 -0.59 4.00
N ALA A 87 -6.96 0.67 3.73
CA ALA A 87 -8.20 1.28 4.18
C ALA A 87 -9.43 0.60 3.59
N GLN A 88 -9.42 0.27 2.30
CA GLN A 88 -10.50 -0.47 1.66
C GLN A 88 -10.66 -1.87 2.27
N ALA A 89 -9.55 -2.60 2.46
CA ALA A 89 -9.57 -3.92 3.10
C ALA A 89 -10.10 -3.85 4.54
N ARG A 90 -9.73 -2.79 5.29
CA ARG A 90 -10.22 -2.56 6.66
C ARG A 90 -11.71 -2.21 6.68
N ALA A 91 -12.17 -1.36 5.76
CA ALA A 91 -13.58 -0.96 5.65
C ALA A 91 -14.49 -2.14 5.27
N ALA A 92 -14.00 -3.05 4.43
CA ALA A 92 -14.73 -4.27 4.06
C ALA A 92 -15.03 -5.21 5.25
N LEU A 93 -14.33 -5.04 6.38
CA LEU A 93 -14.62 -5.77 7.62
C LEU A 93 -15.84 -5.22 8.37
N CYS A 94 -16.39 -4.07 7.98
CA CYS A 94 -17.57 -3.46 8.58
C CYS A 94 -17.51 -3.34 10.12
N GLY A 95 -16.34 -2.99 10.65
CA GLY A 95 -16.11 -2.84 12.10
C GLY A 95 -15.69 -4.12 12.83
N ALA A 96 -15.62 -5.26 12.15
CA ALA A 96 -15.05 -6.47 12.74
C ALA A 96 -13.55 -6.25 13.10
N PRO A 97 -13.06 -6.94 14.14
CA PRO A 97 -11.63 -6.92 14.48
C PRO A 97 -10.79 -7.31 13.26
N ALA A 98 -9.71 -6.57 13.02
CA ALA A 98 -8.75 -6.98 11.99
C ALA A 98 -8.08 -8.28 12.48
N PRO A 99 -7.84 -9.26 11.59
CA PRO A 99 -6.97 -10.37 11.92
C PRO A 99 -5.63 -9.83 12.45
N SER A 100 -5.12 -10.41 13.53
CA SER A 100 -3.84 -9.98 14.08
C SER A 100 -2.72 -10.22 13.06
N LEU A 101 -2.10 -9.13 12.57
CA LEU A 101 -0.89 -9.17 11.72
C LEU A 101 0.37 -9.61 12.50
N ALA A 102 0.20 -10.28 13.64
CA ALA A 102 1.26 -10.61 14.59
C ALA A 102 2.33 -11.60 14.05
N SER A 103 2.21 -12.05 12.79
CA SER A 103 3.09 -13.06 12.19
C SER A 103 3.80 -12.62 10.90
N THR A 104 3.59 -11.40 10.40
CA THR A 104 4.36 -10.90 9.24
C THR A 104 5.66 -10.23 9.71
N ARG A 105 6.81 -10.79 9.32
CA ARG A 105 8.19 -10.28 9.59
C ARG A 105 8.49 -8.88 9.03
N TRP A 106 7.50 -8.24 8.42
CA TRP A 106 7.55 -6.91 7.86
C TRP A 106 6.64 -6.08 8.75
N ALA A 107 7.23 -5.46 9.79
CA ALA A 107 6.52 -4.46 10.56
C ALA A 107 6.05 -3.40 9.58
N THR A 108 4.74 -3.35 9.30
CA THR A 108 4.18 -2.21 8.59
C THR A 108 4.59 -0.96 9.38
N PRO A 109 4.95 0.14 8.72
CA PRO A 109 5.10 1.43 9.40
C PRO A 109 3.91 1.62 10.35
N GLN A 110 4.12 2.22 11.52
CA GLN A 110 3.00 2.58 12.39
C GLN A 110 2.10 3.56 11.63
N VAL A 111 1.00 3.04 11.07
CA VAL A 111 -0.01 3.80 10.32
C VAL A 111 -1.12 4.19 11.30
N GLY A 112 -1.45 5.48 11.33
CA GLY A 112 -2.62 5.99 12.05
C GLY A 112 -3.92 5.65 11.31
N TRP A 113 -5.01 5.50 12.06
CA TRP A 113 -6.32 5.15 11.52
C TRP A 113 -7.39 6.11 12.05
N ASN A 114 -8.09 6.80 11.15
CA ASN A 114 -9.37 7.42 11.45
C ASN A 114 -10.47 6.54 10.86
N VAL A 115 -11.45 6.17 11.69
CA VAL A 115 -12.51 5.24 11.31
C VAL A 115 -13.84 5.80 11.77
N GLN A 116 -14.81 5.81 10.84
CA GLN A 116 -16.19 6.19 11.13
C GLN A 116 -17.09 5.05 10.68
N LEU A 117 -17.90 4.52 11.60
CA LEU A 117 -18.91 3.52 11.30
C LEU A 117 -20.28 4.21 11.24
N LEU A 118 -20.93 4.13 10.08
CA LEU A 118 -22.22 4.76 9.83
C LEU A 118 -23.06 3.84 8.93
N PRO A 119 -24.40 3.96 8.97
CA PRO A 119 -25.26 3.29 8.00
C PRO A 119 -24.88 3.68 6.56
N THR A 120 -24.95 2.72 5.63
CA THR A 120 -24.61 2.95 4.22
C THR A 120 -25.41 4.13 3.65
N GLY A 121 -24.72 5.06 2.99
CA GLY A 121 -25.34 6.22 2.35
C GLY A 121 -25.79 7.34 3.30
N SER A 122 -25.53 7.23 4.61
CA SER A 122 -25.95 8.26 5.58
C SER A 122 -25.05 9.50 5.62
N ALA A 123 -23.81 9.41 5.11
CA ALA A 123 -22.88 10.53 5.06
C ALA A 123 -21.91 10.42 3.87
N SER A 124 -21.47 11.56 3.36
CA SER A 124 -20.35 11.65 2.42
C SER A 124 -19.02 11.72 3.18
N PHE A 125 -17.91 11.39 2.51
CA PHE A 125 -16.58 11.54 3.12
C PHE A 125 -16.30 13.01 3.51
N PHE A 126 -16.80 13.99 2.75
CA PHE A 126 -16.68 15.41 3.11
C PHE A 126 -17.26 15.71 4.49
N HIS A 127 -18.44 15.14 4.77
CA HIS A 127 -19.10 15.32 6.06
C HIS A 127 -18.30 14.65 7.19
N VAL A 128 -17.87 13.40 6.99
CA VAL A 128 -17.11 12.62 7.99
C VAL A 128 -15.77 13.29 8.33
N VAL A 129 -14.99 13.70 7.33
CA VAL A 129 -13.71 14.39 7.53
C VAL A 129 -13.93 15.74 8.22
N GLY A 130 -15.04 16.43 7.91
CA GLY A 130 -15.45 17.63 8.62
C GLY A 130 -15.76 17.40 10.11
N LEU A 131 -16.47 16.31 10.44
CA LEU A 131 -16.73 15.92 11.83
C LEU A 131 -15.45 15.63 12.59
N TRP A 132 -14.52 14.88 11.98
CA TRP A 132 -13.21 14.59 12.56
C TRP A 132 -12.42 15.85 12.86
N PHE A 133 -12.43 16.83 11.95
CA PHE A 133 -11.75 18.10 12.19
C PHE A 133 -12.45 18.96 13.26
N ALA A 134 -13.79 18.93 13.31
CA ALA A 134 -14.59 19.70 14.26
C ALA A 134 -14.33 19.30 15.73
N GLU A 135 -13.82 18.10 15.99
CA GLU A 135 -13.35 17.71 17.33
C GLU A 135 -12.31 18.68 17.90
N GLY A 136 -11.55 19.38 17.05
CA GLY A 136 -10.57 20.39 17.46
C GLY A 136 -11.16 21.54 18.27
N GLN A 137 -12.48 21.79 18.19
CA GLN A 137 -13.16 22.78 19.04
C GLN A 137 -13.07 22.44 20.53
N TRP A 138 -12.87 21.15 20.85
CA TRP A 138 -12.76 20.63 22.20
C TRP A 138 -11.32 20.32 22.60
N TYR A 139 -10.34 20.58 21.73
CA TYR A 139 -8.93 20.26 21.97
C TYR A 139 -8.17 21.48 22.47
N ASN A 140 -7.56 21.38 23.65
CA ASN A 140 -6.69 22.40 24.22
C ASN A 140 -5.24 22.14 23.79
N HIS A 141 -4.75 22.95 22.85
CA HIS A 141 -3.39 22.85 22.34
C HIS A 141 -2.29 23.17 23.37
N ALA A 142 -2.57 24.01 24.38
CA ALA A 142 -1.59 24.35 25.40
C ALA A 142 -1.40 23.23 26.42
N ALA A 143 -2.48 22.53 26.77
CA ALA A 143 -2.46 21.38 27.67
C ALA A 143 -2.22 20.05 26.93
N ALA A 144 -2.35 20.04 25.60
CA ALA A 144 -2.41 18.82 24.78
C ALA A 144 -3.54 17.85 25.19
N GLU A 145 -4.65 18.39 25.68
CA GLU A 145 -5.76 17.63 26.26
C GLU A 145 -7.08 17.88 25.53
N CYS A 146 -7.91 16.84 25.45
CA CYS A 146 -9.29 16.97 25.02
C CYS A 146 -10.19 17.34 26.21
N ALA A 147 -11.22 18.15 25.98
CA ALA A 147 -12.19 18.50 27.00
C ALA A 147 -12.84 17.25 27.62
N HIS A 148 -13.22 17.35 28.88
CA HIS A 148 -13.89 16.26 29.59
C HIS A 148 -15.18 15.84 28.86
N ASN A 149 -15.40 14.54 28.69
CA ASN A 149 -16.50 13.94 27.91
C ASN A 149 -16.54 14.27 26.41
N ALA A 150 -15.46 14.82 25.84
CA ALA A 150 -15.33 15.01 24.40
C ALA A 150 -14.39 13.94 23.77
N THR A 151 -14.45 13.80 22.45
CA THR A 151 -13.52 12.97 21.68
C THR A 151 -12.70 13.87 20.76
N CYS A 152 -11.39 13.69 20.76
CA CYS A 152 -10.45 14.43 19.91
C CYS A 152 -9.48 13.50 19.16
N THR A 153 -9.76 12.19 19.14
CA THR A 153 -8.87 11.16 18.60
C THR A 153 -8.69 11.30 17.09
N HIS A 154 -9.71 11.79 16.38
CA HIS A 154 -9.61 11.99 14.94
C HIS A 154 -8.88 13.29 14.63
N TYR A 155 -9.23 14.38 15.32
CA TYR A 155 -8.57 15.68 15.14
C TYR A 155 -7.08 15.64 15.45
N THR A 156 -6.68 14.94 16.51
CA THR A 156 -5.26 14.81 16.87
C THR A 156 -4.44 14.14 15.76
N GLN A 157 -5.02 13.30 14.90
CA GLN A 157 -4.32 12.81 13.70
C GLN A 157 -4.13 13.91 12.63
N PHE A 158 -5.05 14.87 12.51
CA PHE A 158 -4.90 16.00 11.58
C PHE A 158 -3.74 16.94 11.95
N ILE A 159 -3.36 17.03 13.23
CA ILE A 159 -2.29 17.94 13.66
C ILE A 159 -0.92 17.25 13.74
N HIS A 160 -0.84 15.94 13.48
CA HIS A 160 0.43 15.22 13.39
C HIS A 160 1.21 15.57 12.12
N LEU A 161 2.54 15.40 12.20
CA LEU A 161 3.45 15.46 11.06
C LEU A 161 3.31 14.18 10.22
N LEU A 162 2.24 14.14 9.43
CA LEU A 162 1.95 13.05 8.49
C LEU A 162 2.33 13.47 7.07
N TYR A 163 2.93 12.53 6.34
CA TYR A 163 3.32 12.69 4.94
C TYR A 163 2.30 12.09 3.96
N HIS A 164 1.49 11.13 4.40
CA HIS A 164 0.64 10.35 3.50
C HIS A 164 -0.79 10.22 4.01
N VAL A 165 -1.74 10.21 3.07
CA VAL A 165 -3.16 9.85 3.24
C VAL A 165 -3.56 8.78 2.24
#